data_AF-A0A7S0R1Z0-F1
#
_entry.id   AF-A0A7S0R1Z0-F1
#
_cell.length_a   1.000
_cell.length_b   1.000
_cell.length_c   1.000
_cell.angle_alpha   90.00
_cell.angle_beta   90.00
_cell.angle_gamma   90.00
#
_symmetry.space_group_name_H-M   'P 1'
#
loop_
_entity.id
_entity.type
_entity.pdbx_description
1 polymer ?
#
loop_
_entity_poly.entity_id
_entity_poly.type
_entity_poly.pdbx_seq_one_letter_code
_entity_poly.pdbx_strand_id
1 'polypeptide(L)'
;MLAAATSLRGQPILARRPGVQPVHAAPKQRYFSVTVFAAAPRGKGAASGAGAQVASNSGKHGVAVMVVESPTKAQKIQKFLGDGYTVLASYGHIRDLPSRSGSVIPEEDFKLVWELSPESKPRVKAIADAVKDAHTVLLASDPDREGEAIAWHVSQELGAGGLLRGRTVQRVTFSEIT
;
A
#
# COMPACT_ATOMS: atom_id res chain seq x y z
N MET A 1 36.66 -16.65 -53.77
CA MET A 1 37.32 -15.32 -53.77
C MET A 1 36.93 -14.61 -52.48
N LEU A 2 37.92 -14.24 -51.65
CA LEU A 2 37.99 -13.21 -50.57
C LEU A 2 36.70 -12.76 -49.84
N ALA A 3 36.65 -12.51 -48.52
CA ALA A 3 37.71 -12.32 -47.53
C ALA A 3 37.15 -12.51 -46.11
N ALA A 4 38.00 -13.05 -45.22
CA ALA A 4 37.84 -12.98 -43.77
C ALA A 4 38.28 -11.58 -43.28
N ALA A 5 37.57 -11.02 -42.30
CA ALA A 5 38.01 -9.86 -41.54
C ALA A 5 38.03 -10.20 -40.04
N THR A 6 39.22 -10.57 -39.56
CA THR A 6 39.57 -10.60 -38.14
C THR A 6 39.89 -9.17 -37.70
N SER A 7 39.19 -8.66 -36.70
CA SER A 7 39.59 -7.43 -36.00
C SER A 7 39.90 -7.74 -34.54
N LEU A 8 41.15 -7.44 -34.18
CA LEU A 8 41.78 -7.60 -32.88
C LEU A 8 41.33 -6.49 -31.93
N ARG A 9 40.41 -6.80 -31.01
CA ARG A 9 40.33 -6.25 -29.63
C ARG A 9 39.25 -7.01 -28.88
N GLY A 10 39.69 -7.85 -27.93
CA GLY A 10 38.82 -8.70 -27.14
C GLY A 10 37.95 -7.91 -26.16
N GLN A 11 36.66 -7.81 -26.48
CA GLN A 11 35.53 -7.80 -25.55
C GLN A 11 34.36 -8.42 -26.35
N PRO A 12 33.71 -9.50 -25.90
CA PRO A 12 32.48 -9.94 -26.55
C PRO A 12 31.41 -8.87 -26.35
N ILE A 13 30.98 -8.24 -27.45
CA ILE A 13 29.77 -7.43 -27.47
C ILE A 13 28.64 -8.43 -27.21
N LEU A 14 28.11 -8.46 -26.00
CA LEU A 14 26.98 -9.30 -25.63
C LEU A 14 25.84 -9.02 -26.62
N ALA A 15 25.56 -9.98 -27.49
CA ALA A 15 24.49 -9.87 -28.46
C ALA A 15 23.20 -9.51 -27.68
N ARG A 16 22.58 -8.37 -28.03
CA ARG A 16 21.27 -8.01 -27.49
C ARG A 16 20.32 -9.15 -27.82
N ARG A 17 19.89 -9.90 -26.80
CA ARG A 17 18.92 -10.99 -26.96
C ARG A 17 17.65 -10.41 -27.60
N PRO A 18 17.28 -10.84 -28.82
CA PRO A 18 15.99 -10.46 -29.40
C PRO A 18 14.88 -11.07 -28.54
N GLY A 19 14.04 -10.23 -27.92
CA GLY A 19 12.87 -10.68 -27.16
C GLY A 19 12.74 -10.13 -25.73
N VAL A 20 13.73 -9.42 -25.19
CA VAL A 20 13.58 -8.74 -23.90
C VAL A 20 12.82 -7.42 -24.12
N GLN A 21 11.50 -7.49 -24.04
CA GLN A 21 10.69 -6.27 -23.91
C GLN A 21 11.00 -5.64 -22.55
N PRO A 22 11.10 -4.29 -22.45
CA PRO A 22 11.27 -3.65 -21.16
C PRO A 22 10.09 -4.03 -20.26
N VAL A 23 10.37 -4.57 -19.08
CA VAL A 23 9.32 -4.79 -18.08
C VAL A 23 8.62 -3.48 -17.80
N HIS A 24 7.30 -3.51 -17.78
CA HIS A 24 6.51 -2.45 -17.21
C HIS A 24 7.04 -2.24 -15.78
N ALA A 25 7.76 -1.14 -15.57
CA ALA A 25 8.07 -0.67 -14.24
C ALA A 25 6.76 -0.73 -13.42
N ALA A 26 6.80 -1.36 -12.25
CA ALA A 26 5.68 -1.27 -11.31
C ALA A 26 5.29 0.21 -11.23
N PRO A 27 4.03 0.57 -11.53
CA PRO A 27 3.66 1.98 -11.63
C PRO A 27 4.08 2.63 -10.33
N LYS A 28 4.92 3.69 -10.41
CA LYS A 28 5.28 4.50 -9.25
C LYS A 28 3.97 5.09 -8.75
N GLN A 29 3.31 4.42 -7.80
CA GLN A 29 2.13 4.94 -7.16
C GLN A 29 2.57 6.24 -6.49
N ARG A 30 2.02 7.35 -6.99
CA ARG A 30 2.23 8.66 -6.39
C ARG A 30 1.38 8.68 -5.13
N TYR A 31 1.99 8.29 -4.02
CA TYR A 31 1.41 8.48 -2.71
C TYR A 31 1.50 9.96 -2.36
N PHE A 32 0.34 10.60 -2.17
CA PHE A 32 0.28 11.90 -1.53
C PHE A 32 0.37 11.66 -0.03
N SER A 33 1.41 12.18 0.61
CA SER A 33 1.50 12.19 2.07
C SER A 33 0.44 13.15 2.59
N VAL A 34 -0.51 12.63 3.36
CA VAL A 34 -1.43 13.46 4.15
C VAL A 34 -0.96 13.36 5.59
N THR A 35 -0.42 14.46 6.11
CA THR A 35 -0.21 14.60 7.55
C THR A 35 -1.57 14.85 8.19
N VAL A 36 -2.13 13.82 8.83
CA VAL A 36 -3.32 13.98 9.65
C VAL A 36 -2.85 14.54 11.00
N PHE A 37 -3.04 15.83 11.22
CA PHE A 37 -2.93 16.40 12.55
C PHE A 37 -4.20 16.04 13.32
N ALA A 38 -4.10 15.05 14.21
CA ALA A 38 -5.13 14.83 15.23
C ALA A 38 -5.10 16.04 16.18
N ALA A 39 -6.02 16.99 15.99
CA ALA A 39 -6.18 18.10 16.91
C ALA A 39 -6.85 17.57 18.20
N ALA A 40 -6.18 17.72 19.34
CA ALA A 40 -6.77 17.53 20.66
C ALA A 40 -8.10 18.30 20.79
N PRO A 41 -9.08 17.83 21.59
CA PRO A 41 -10.38 18.47 21.68
C PRO A 41 -10.23 19.90 22.23
N ARG A 42 -10.38 20.91 21.36
CA ARG A 42 -10.44 22.31 21.78
C ARG A 42 -11.80 22.56 22.42
N GLY A 43 -11.78 22.97 23.68
CA GLY A 43 -12.92 23.57 24.37
C GLY A 43 -13.46 24.78 23.59
N LYS A 44 -14.75 25.05 23.76
CA LYS A 44 -15.50 26.12 23.07
C LYS A 44 -14.81 27.49 23.20
N GLY A 45 -14.42 28.10 22.07
CA GLY A 45 -13.97 29.50 22.04
C GLY A 45 -13.38 29.97 20.69
N ALA A 46 -14.17 30.79 19.98
CA ALA A 46 -13.90 31.83 18.98
C ALA A 46 -12.77 31.71 17.90
N ALA A 47 -13.09 32.28 16.72
CA ALA A 47 -12.48 32.14 15.40
C ALA A 47 -11.13 32.84 15.16
N SER A 48 -10.34 32.34 14.19
CA SER A 48 -10.11 32.97 12.86
C SER A 48 -8.84 32.43 12.17
N GLY A 49 -8.86 32.33 10.83
CA GLY A 49 -7.65 32.21 10.00
C GLY A 49 -7.63 31.03 9.00
N ALA A 50 -7.85 31.38 7.72
CA ALA A 50 -7.53 30.66 6.47
C ALA A 50 -7.14 29.16 6.54
N GLY A 51 -8.05 28.29 6.09
CA GLY A 51 -7.78 26.87 5.82
C GLY A 51 -8.85 26.31 4.90
N ALA A 52 -8.44 25.51 3.93
CA ALA A 52 -9.28 24.91 2.89
C ALA A 52 -10.61 24.37 3.46
N GLN A 53 -11.72 24.80 2.87
CA GLN A 53 -13.06 24.37 3.25
C GLN A 53 -13.19 22.86 3.04
N VAL A 54 -13.21 22.10 4.14
CA VAL A 54 -13.77 20.75 4.15
C VAL A 54 -15.26 20.94 4.39
N ALA A 55 -16.05 20.80 3.33
CA ALA A 55 -17.50 20.88 3.38
C ALA A 55 -18.05 19.82 4.35
N SER A 56 -18.68 20.28 5.43
CA SER A 56 -19.40 19.46 6.37
C SER A 56 -20.73 19.02 5.75
N ASN A 57 -20.87 17.75 5.40
CA ASN A 57 -22.17 17.14 5.15
C ASN A 57 -22.44 16.04 6.16
N SER A 58 -23.21 16.42 7.18
CA SER A 58 -23.89 15.56 8.14
C SER A 58 -25.05 14.84 7.46
N GLY A 59 -24.86 13.56 7.16
CA GLY A 59 -25.87 12.69 6.56
C GLY A 59 -25.20 11.49 5.88
N LYS A 60 -25.07 10.38 6.62
CA LYS A 60 -24.38 9.14 6.17
C LYS A 60 -22.93 9.39 5.75
N HIS A 61 -22.07 9.69 6.74
CA HIS A 61 -20.68 10.05 6.47
C HIS A 61 -19.93 8.95 5.70
N GLY A 62 -19.28 9.35 4.61
CA GLY A 62 -18.42 8.52 3.78
C GLY A 62 -17.36 7.84 4.64
N VAL A 63 -17.55 6.54 4.84
CA VAL A 63 -16.75 5.69 5.72
C VAL A 63 -15.35 5.56 5.09
N ALA A 64 -14.33 6.10 5.76
CA ALA A 64 -12.95 5.82 5.40
C ALA A 64 -12.47 4.60 6.19
N VAL A 65 -11.84 3.64 5.51
CA VAL A 65 -11.22 2.49 6.15
C VAL A 65 -9.74 2.77 6.31
N MET A 66 -9.24 2.68 7.54
CA MET A 66 -7.81 2.76 7.83
C MET A 66 -7.27 1.39 8.20
N VAL A 67 -6.20 0.96 7.52
CA VAL A 67 -5.49 -0.29 7.82
C VAL A 67 -4.18 0.05 8.48
N VAL A 68 -3.97 -0.47 9.68
CA VAL A 68 -2.72 -0.36 10.44
C VAL A 68 -2.11 -1.73 10.67
N GLU A 69 -0.87 -1.79 11.13
CA GLU A 69 -0.19 -3.05 11.35
C GLU A 69 -0.70 -3.81 12.59
N SER A 70 -0.81 -3.13 13.74
CA SER A 70 -1.07 -3.78 15.04
C SER A 70 -2.43 -3.44 15.63
N PRO A 71 -3.07 -4.38 16.37
CA PRO A 71 -4.39 -4.17 16.97
C PRO A 71 -4.38 -3.06 18.02
N THR A 72 -3.29 -2.90 18.77
CA THR A 72 -3.15 -1.85 19.78
C THR A 72 -3.14 -0.46 19.13
N LYS A 73 -2.46 -0.30 18.00
CA LYS A 73 -2.50 0.96 17.23
C LYS A 73 -3.90 1.22 16.70
N ALA A 74 -4.58 0.19 16.17
CA ALA A 74 -5.93 0.32 15.66
C ALA A 74 -6.89 0.84 16.74
N GLN A 75 -6.86 0.24 17.93
CA GLN A 75 -7.70 0.66 19.07
C GLN A 75 -7.38 2.09 19.53
N LYS A 76 -6.10 2.49 19.55
CA LYS A 76 -5.71 3.86 19.91
C LYS A 76 -6.25 4.85 18.87
N ILE A 77 -5.98 4.62 17.59
CA ILE A 77 -6.36 5.53 16.50
C ILE A 77 -7.88 5.62 16.35
N GLN A 78 -8.61 4.50 16.51
CA GLN A 78 -10.07 4.49 16.48
C GLN A 78 -10.67 5.46 17.51
N LYS A 79 -10.08 5.58 18.71
CA LYS A 79 -10.52 6.53 19.74
C LYS A 79 -10.33 7.99 19.33
N PHE A 80 -9.30 8.30 18.54
CA PHE A 80 -9.04 9.65 18.06
C PHE A 80 -9.91 10.02 16.86
N LEU A 81 -10.19 9.08 15.96
CA LEU A 81 -10.92 9.32 14.71
C LEU A 81 -12.45 9.26 14.86
N GLY A 82 -12.96 8.47 15.81
CA GLY A 82 -14.41 8.30 16.04
C GLY A 82 -15.13 7.54 14.92
N ASP A 83 -16.45 7.65 14.89
CA ASP A 83 -17.35 6.80 14.08
C ASP A 83 -17.30 7.05 12.57
N GLY A 84 -16.62 8.12 12.12
CA GLY A 84 -16.43 8.41 10.69
C GLY A 84 -15.41 7.49 10.00
N TYR A 85 -14.68 6.69 10.79
CA TYR A 85 -13.60 5.82 10.32
C TYR A 85 -13.78 4.41 10.86
N THR A 86 -13.42 3.43 10.03
CA THR A 86 -13.24 2.04 10.47
C THR A 86 -11.75 1.73 10.47
N VAL A 87 -11.16 1.53 11.64
CA VAL A 87 -9.73 1.22 11.78
C VAL A 87 -9.54 -0.28 12.02
N LEU A 88 -8.84 -0.94 11.11
CA LEU A 88 -8.58 -2.38 11.14
C LEU A 88 -7.07 -2.65 11.20
N ALA A 89 -6.69 -3.74 11.86
CA ALA A 89 -5.29 -4.19 11.90
C ALA A 89 -5.05 -5.33 10.91
N SER A 90 -3.90 -5.31 10.22
CA SER A 90 -3.42 -6.41 9.40
C SER A 90 -2.82 -7.55 10.24
N TYR A 91 -2.40 -7.23 11.48
CA TYR A 91 -1.62 -8.09 12.38
C TYR A 91 -0.27 -8.49 11.77
N GLY A 92 0.47 -7.49 11.28
CA GLY A 92 1.76 -7.69 10.62
C GLY A 92 1.63 -8.05 9.14
N HIS A 93 2.55 -8.89 8.66
CA HIS A 93 2.59 -9.37 7.28
C HIS A 93 1.35 -10.21 6.92
N ILE A 94 0.75 -9.90 5.77
CA ILE A 94 -0.41 -10.66 5.26
C ILE A 94 -0.02 -11.74 4.25
N ARG A 95 1.15 -11.58 3.62
CA ARG A 95 1.66 -12.47 2.57
C ARG A 95 3.08 -12.90 2.93
N ASP A 96 3.44 -14.08 2.46
CA ASP A 96 4.77 -14.64 2.62
C ASP A 96 5.21 -15.33 1.31
N LEU A 97 6.50 -15.64 1.22
CA LEU A 97 7.02 -16.51 0.18
C LEU A 97 6.62 -17.96 0.49
N PRO A 98 6.12 -18.72 -0.51
CA PRO A 98 5.90 -20.14 -0.36
C PRO A 98 7.19 -20.83 0.13
N SER A 99 7.06 -21.79 1.04
CA SER A 99 8.19 -22.55 1.60
C SER A 99 8.83 -23.56 0.62
N ARG A 100 8.33 -23.60 -0.62
CA ARG A 100 8.74 -24.56 -1.67
C ARG A 100 9.61 -23.87 -2.72
N SER A 101 10.33 -24.67 -3.51
CA SER A 101 11.02 -24.17 -4.70
C SER A 101 10.03 -23.53 -5.68
N GLY A 102 10.36 -22.34 -6.20
CA GLY A 102 9.53 -21.60 -7.18
C GLY A 102 9.00 -20.24 -6.71
N SER A 103 9.29 -19.82 -5.49
CA SER A 103 8.87 -18.50 -4.96
C SER A 103 9.57 -17.31 -5.63
N VAL A 104 10.70 -17.57 -6.28
CA VAL A 104 11.41 -16.64 -7.15
C VAL A 104 11.40 -17.24 -8.55
N ILE A 105 11.02 -16.45 -9.56
CA ILE A 105 11.05 -16.82 -10.98
C ILE A 105 12.15 -15.98 -11.64
N PRO A 106 13.41 -16.46 -11.71
CA PRO A 106 14.53 -15.71 -12.27
C PRO A 106 14.33 -15.30 -13.74
N GLU A 107 13.59 -16.11 -14.49
CA GLU A 107 13.31 -15.89 -15.91
C GLU A 107 12.32 -14.74 -16.15
N GLU A 108 11.53 -14.38 -15.13
CA GLU A 108 10.61 -13.24 -15.14
C GLU A 108 11.17 -12.07 -14.31
N ASP A 109 12.43 -11.70 -14.53
CA ASP A 109 13.12 -10.61 -13.83
C ASP A 109 13.03 -10.73 -12.29
N PHE A 110 13.29 -11.94 -11.79
CA PHE A 110 13.22 -12.28 -10.36
C PHE A 110 11.85 -12.02 -9.74
N LYS A 111 10.77 -12.16 -10.51
CA LYS A 111 9.40 -12.05 -10.00
C LYS A 111 9.21 -12.96 -8.80
N LEU A 112 8.66 -12.37 -7.74
CA LEU A 112 8.33 -13.06 -6.51
C LEU A 112 6.88 -13.52 -6.55
N VAL A 113 6.65 -14.80 -6.29
CA VAL A 113 5.32 -15.36 -6.07
C VAL A 113 5.00 -15.23 -4.59
N TRP A 114 3.91 -14.53 -4.30
CA TRP A 114 3.45 -14.28 -2.94
C TRP A 114 2.19 -15.08 -2.64
N GLU A 115 2.13 -15.70 -1.48
CA GLU A 115 0.95 -16.39 -0.99
C GLU A 115 0.39 -15.72 0.25
N LEU A 116 -0.93 -15.66 0.33
CA LEU A 116 -1.62 -15.14 1.50
C LEU A 116 -1.49 -16.14 2.65
N SER A 117 -0.95 -15.69 3.80
CA SER A 117 -0.74 -16.59 4.94
C SER A 117 -2.08 -17.08 5.48
N PRO A 118 -2.20 -18.36 5.91
CA PRO A 118 -3.46 -18.93 6.39
C PRO A 118 -4.07 -18.12 7.54
N GLU A 119 -3.23 -17.61 8.44
CA GLU A 119 -3.67 -16.82 9.60
C GLU A 119 -4.20 -15.44 9.21
N SER A 120 -3.69 -14.86 8.12
CA SER A 120 -4.08 -13.53 7.66
C SER A 120 -5.33 -13.53 6.77
N LYS A 121 -5.76 -14.68 6.25
CA LYS A 121 -7.02 -14.84 5.48
C LYS A 121 -8.25 -14.20 6.14
N PRO A 122 -8.62 -14.52 7.41
CA PRO A 122 -9.78 -13.90 8.05
C PRO A 122 -9.62 -12.38 8.21
N ARG A 123 -8.40 -11.89 8.45
CA ARG A 123 -8.10 -10.47 8.64
C ARG A 123 -8.22 -9.70 7.34
N VAL A 124 -7.62 -10.21 6.28
CA VAL A 124 -7.74 -9.66 4.92
C VAL A 124 -9.20 -9.67 4.46
N LYS A 125 -9.95 -10.73 4.77
CA LYS A 125 -11.38 -10.76 4.48
C LYS A 125 -12.14 -9.64 5.19
N ALA A 126 -11.88 -9.41 6.47
CA ALA A 126 -12.51 -8.32 7.22
C ALA A 126 -12.16 -6.94 6.63
N ILE A 127 -10.89 -6.73 6.25
CA ILE A 127 -10.45 -5.50 5.56
C ILE A 127 -11.18 -5.36 4.22
N ALA A 128 -11.21 -6.41 3.41
CA ALA A 128 -11.87 -6.43 2.12
C ALA A 128 -13.37 -6.13 2.22
N ASP A 129 -14.04 -6.70 3.21
CA ASP A 129 -15.46 -6.47 3.46
C ASP A 129 -15.72 -5.02 3.88
N ALA A 130 -14.91 -4.44 4.77
CA ALA A 130 -15.02 -3.04 5.15
C ALA A 130 -14.74 -2.06 3.97
N VAL A 131 -13.80 -2.40 3.10
CA VAL A 131 -13.42 -1.55 1.95
C VAL A 131 -14.54 -1.48 0.89
N LYS A 132 -15.44 -2.46 0.81
CA LYS A 132 -16.56 -2.44 -0.16
C LYS A 132 -17.47 -1.23 0.02
N ASP A 133 -17.71 -0.84 1.26
CA ASP A 133 -18.60 0.26 1.62
C ASP A 133 -17.87 1.59 1.77
N ALA A 134 -16.53 1.58 1.69
CA ALA A 134 -15.68 2.74 1.93
C ALA A 134 -15.29 3.48 0.66
N HIS A 135 -15.40 4.81 0.63
CA HIS A 135 -14.91 5.61 -0.51
C HIS A 135 -13.38 5.79 -0.50
N THR A 136 -12.80 5.77 0.71
CA THR A 136 -11.38 6.07 0.94
C THR A 136 -10.73 4.94 1.73
N VAL A 137 -9.55 4.51 1.29
CA VAL A 137 -8.69 3.52 1.96
C VAL A 137 -7.40 4.19 2.39
N LEU A 138 -7.11 4.17 3.69
CA LEU A 138 -5.91 4.75 4.29
C LEU A 138 -4.99 3.61 4.73
N LEU A 139 -3.77 3.58 4.19
CA LEU A 139 -2.72 2.63 4.58
C LEU A 139 -1.78 3.32 5.57
N ALA A 140 -1.85 2.91 6.83
CA ALA A 140 -1.27 3.59 7.98
C ALA A 140 -0.33 2.67 8.78
N SER A 141 0.48 1.87 8.08
CA SER A 141 1.61 1.14 8.66
C SER A 141 2.76 2.09 9.01
N ASP A 142 3.75 1.60 9.75
CA ASP A 142 4.88 2.41 10.21
C ASP A 142 5.71 2.96 9.04
N PRO A 143 6.35 4.14 9.21
CA PRO A 143 7.14 4.78 8.16
C PRO A 143 8.54 4.16 8.03
N ASP A 144 8.62 2.84 8.04
CA ASP A 144 9.85 2.08 7.86
C ASP A 144 9.72 1.08 6.69
N ARG A 145 10.80 0.33 6.42
CA ARG A 145 10.84 -0.62 5.31
C ARG A 145 9.77 -1.72 5.44
N GLU A 146 9.52 -2.18 6.67
CA GLU A 146 8.57 -3.26 6.93
C GLU A 146 7.14 -2.76 6.74
N GLY A 147 6.83 -1.60 7.29
CA GLY A 147 5.55 -0.93 7.13
C GLY A 147 5.23 -0.63 5.66
N GLU A 148 6.19 -0.20 4.86
CA GLU A 148 5.99 -0.01 3.41
C GLU A 148 5.70 -1.33 2.69
N ALA A 149 6.40 -2.43 3.04
CA ALA A 149 6.12 -3.74 2.48
C ALA A 149 4.71 -4.21 2.84
N ILE A 150 4.28 -4.03 4.09
CA ILE A 150 2.94 -4.38 4.55
C ILE A 150 1.87 -3.57 3.80
N ALA A 151 2.04 -2.24 3.70
CA ALA A 151 1.12 -1.38 2.95
C ALA A 151 1.02 -1.82 1.49
N TRP A 152 2.16 -2.12 0.86
CA TRP A 152 2.20 -2.63 -0.50
C TRP A 152 1.45 -3.95 -0.64
N HIS A 153 1.70 -4.94 0.22
CA HIS A 153 1.02 -6.23 0.16
C HIS A 153 -0.50 -6.10 0.34
N VAL A 154 -0.94 -5.30 1.30
CA VAL A 154 -2.38 -5.02 1.52
C VAL A 154 -3.00 -4.38 0.28
N SER A 155 -2.33 -3.37 -0.30
CA SER A 155 -2.79 -2.73 -1.54
C SER A 155 -2.88 -3.73 -2.70
N GLN A 156 -1.89 -4.60 -2.86
CA GLN A 156 -1.88 -5.60 -3.92
C GLN A 156 -2.99 -6.65 -3.75
N GLU A 157 -3.28 -7.06 -2.52
CA GLU A 157 -4.36 -8.01 -2.23
C GLU A 157 -5.74 -7.40 -2.50
N LEU A 158 -5.99 -6.19 -2.01
CA LEU A 158 -7.25 -5.48 -2.27
C LEU A 158 -7.40 -5.11 -3.75
N GLY A 159 -6.30 -4.75 -4.42
CA GLY A 159 -6.27 -4.45 -5.84
C GLY A 159 -6.54 -5.67 -6.72
N ALA A 160 -6.00 -6.84 -6.38
CA ALA A 160 -6.29 -8.10 -7.06
C ALA A 160 -7.78 -8.47 -6.96
N GLY A 161 -8.43 -8.17 -5.82
CA GLY A 161 -9.87 -8.30 -5.65
C GLY A 161 -10.71 -7.23 -6.34
N GLY A 162 -10.09 -6.27 -7.04
CA GLY A 162 -10.78 -5.15 -7.70
C GLY A 162 -11.36 -4.11 -6.74
N LEU A 163 -11.09 -4.22 -5.44
CA LEU A 163 -11.72 -3.42 -4.39
C LEU A 163 -11.24 -1.97 -4.38
N LEU A 164 -10.07 -1.69 -4.95
CA LEU A 164 -9.49 -0.34 -4.99
C LEU A 164 -9.93 0.47 -6.22
N ARG A 165 -10.64 -0.14 -7.19
CA ARG A 165 -11.05 0.55 -8.42
C ARG A 165 -12.07 1.65 -8.11
N GLY A 166 -11.80 2.86 -8.58
CA GLY A 166 -12.68 4.02 -8.36
C GLY A 166 -12.67 4.55 -6.91
N ARG A 167 -11.75 4.07 -6.06
CA ARG A 167 -11.61 4.53 -4.68
C ARG A 167 -10.37 5.37 -4.50
N THR A 168 -10.39 6.22 -3.49
CA THR A 168 -9.20 7.00 -3.10
C THR A 168 -8.34 6.14 -2.18
N VAL A 169 -7.09 5.88 -2.58
CA VAL A 169 -6.10 5.16 -1.75
C VAL A 169 -5.01 6.13 -1.33
N GLN A 170 -4.74 6.23 -0.04
CA GLN A 170 -3.75 7.15 0.52
C GLN A 170 -2.82 6.44 1.50
N ARG A 171 -1.55 6.84 1.49
CA ARG A 171 -0.56 6.45 2.48
C ARG A 171 -0.53 7.50 3.59
N VAL A 172 -0.69 7.08 4.83
CA VAL A 172 -0.66 7.96 6.00
C VAL A 172 0.48 7.52 6.91
N THR A 173 1.45 8.40 7.14
CA THR A 173 2.61 8.12 7.99
C THR A 173 2.57 9.02 9.22
N PHE A 174 2.90 8.47 10.39
CA PHE A 174 3.10 9.22 11.63
C PHE A 174 4.24 8.57 12.41
N SER A 175 4.97 9.38 13.18
CA SER A 175 6.02 8.89 14.08
C SER A 175 5.48 8.63 15.48
N GLU A 176 4.40 9.31 15.87
CA GLU A 176 3.81 9.25 17.19
C GLU A 176 2.28 9.29 17.11
N ILE A 177 1.61 8.69 18.11
CA ILE A 177 0.16 8.72 18.26
C ILE A 177 -0.14 9.47 19.57
N THR A 178 -0.56 10.73 19.44
CA THR A 178 -0.79 11.66 20.55
C THR A 178 -2.14 12.35 20.43
#